data_AF-A0A5N8HF04-F1
#
_entry.id   AF-A0A5N8HF04-F1
#
_cell.length_a   1.000
_cell.length_b   1.000
_cell.length_c   1.000
_cell.angle_alpha   90.00
_cell.angle_beta   90.00
_cell.angle_gamma   90.00
#
_symmetry.space_group_name_H-M   'P 1'
#
loop_
_entity.id
_entity.type
_entity.pdbx_description
1 polymer ?
#
loop_
_entity_poly.entity_id
_entity_poly.type
_entity_poly.pdbx_seq_one_letter_code
_entity_poly.pdbx_strand_id
1 'polypeptide(L)'
;MRHIFQRLLPRRLWLAGLPCLALLGCVQSHNKPAIDTPAEEKIPVYQLADYLSTECSDIWALQGKSTETNPLYWLRAMDCADRLMPAQSRQQARQYDDGSWQNTFKQGILLADAKITPYERRQLVARIDALST
;
A
#
# COMPACT_ATOMS: atom_id res chain seq x y z
N MET A 1 40.59 -31.77 -60.76
CA MET A 1 40.79 -31.19 -59.41
C MET A 1 39.43 -30.63 -58.95
N ARG A 2 38.52 -31.38 -58.30
CA ARG A 2 38.49 -31.77 -56.86
C ARG A 2 38.85 -30.56 -55.98
N HIS A 3 37.98 -29.86 -55.26
CA HIS A 3 36.69 -30.15 -54.61
C HIS A 3 35.84 -28.85 -54.60
N ILE A 4 34.73 -28.76 -55.35
CA ILE A 4 33.35 -28.86 -54.84
C ILE A 4 33.29 -29.32 -53.38
N PHE A 5 32.76 -28.49 -52.47
CA PHE A 5 31.67 -28.86 -51.56
C PHE A 5 31.25 -27.66 -50.68
N GLN A 6 30.03 -27.19 -50.93
CA GLN A 6 29.02 -26.89 -49.92
C GLN A 6 29.44 -26.12 -48.67
N ARG A 7 28.84 -24.93 -48.49
CA ARG A 7 27.89 -24.64 -47.39
C ARG A 7 27.40 -23.19 -47.51
N LEU A 8 26.53 -22.96 -48.48
CA LEU A 8 25.51 -21.92 -48.36
C LEU A 8 24.60 -22.33 -47.20
N LEU A 9 24.44 -21.43 -46.23
CA LEU A 9 23.62 -21.54 -45.01
C LEU A 9 24.20 -22.44 -43.89
N PRO A 10 24.23 -21.96 -42.62
CA PRO A 10 23.21 -21.09 -42.05
C PRO A 10 23.76 -19.95 -41.16
N ARG A 11 24.15 -18.83 -41.76
CA ARG A 11 24.34 -17.57 -41.02
C ARG A 11 23.03 -17.05 -40.39
N ARG A 12 21.87 -17.59 -40.81
CA ARG A 12 20.54 -17.29 -40.23
C ARG A 12 20.20 -18.06 -38.95
N LEU A 13 20.86 -19.17 -38.61
CA LEU A 13 20.54 -19.90 -37.38
C LEU A 13 21.13 -19.24 -36.11
N TRP A 14 22.13 -18.36 -36.25
CA TRP A 14 22.72 -17.66 -35.11
C TRP A 14 21.91 -16.46 -34.62
N LEU A 15 21.00 -15.91 -35.44
CA LEU A 15 20.17 -14.76 -35.06
C LEU A 15 18.86 -15.15 -34.36
N ALA A 16 18.46 -16.42 -34.42
CA ALA A 16 17.22 -16.90 -33.80
C ALA A 16 17.40 -17.49 -32.38
N GLY A 17 18.63 -17.83 -31.98
CA GLY A 17 18.91 -18.42 -30.66
C GLY A 17 19.15 -17.40 -29.54
N LEU A 18 19.67 -16.21 -29.88
CA LEU A 18 19.94 -15.13 -28.93
C LEU A 18 18.71 -14.64 -28.12
N PRO A 19 17.50 -14.47 -28.70
CA PRO A 19 16.35 -14.02 -27.92
C PRO A 19 15.79 -15.09 -26.96
N CYS A 20 16.08 -16.39 -27.19
CA CYS A 20 15.67 -17.45 -26.25
C CYS A 20 16.55 -17.49 -24.99
N LEU A 21 17.82 -17.11 -25.09
CA LEU A 21 18.70 -17.00 -23.92
C LEU A 21 18.35 -15.79 -23.02
N ALA A 22 17.74 -14.75 -23.60
CA ALA A 22 17.27 -13.59 -22.83
C ALA A 22 16.02 -13.87 -21.98
N LEU A 23 15.30 -14.98 -22.24
CA LEU A 23 14.14 -15.42 -21.45
C LEU A 23 14.53 -16.36 -20.28
N LEU A 24 15.83 -16.66 -20.07
CA LEU A 24 16.30 -17.36 -18.86
C LEU A 24 16.35 -16.44 -17.62
N GLY A 25 15.90 -15.19 -17.73
CA GLY A 25 15.76 -14.26 -16.61
C GLY A 25 14.54 -14.57 -15.75
N CYS A 26 14.73 -15.44 -14.76
CA CYS A 26 13.96 -15.64 -13.51
C CYS A 26 13.58 -17.09 -13.24
N VAL A 27 14.57 -17.98 -13.12
CA VAL A 27 14.49 -18.97 -12.04
C VAL A 27 14.97 -18.24 -10.80
N GLN A 28 14.06 -18.03 -9.83
CA GLN A 28 14.53 -17.76 -8.49
C GLN A 28 15.35 -18.98 -8.10
N SER A 29 16.66 -18.81 -7.96
CA SER A 29 17.47 -19.77 -7.22
C SER A 29 16.91 -19.76 -5.81
N HIS A 30 15.94 -20.63 -5.54
CA HIS A 30 15.65 -21.05 -4.18
C HIS A 30 16.91 -21.76 -3.75
N ASN A 31 17.84 -20.99 -3.18
CA ASN A 31 18.83 -21.52 -2.28
C ASN A 31 18.00 -22.28 -1.26
N LYS A 32 17.95 -23.61 -1.35
CA LYS A 32 17.44 -24.41 -0.24
C LYS A 32 18.31 -23.96 0.94
N PRO A 33 17.77 -23.25 1.94
CA PRO A 33 18.53 -23.09 3.16
C PRO A 33 18.83 -24.51 3.61
N ALA A 34 20.06 -24.79 4.03
CA ALA A 34 20.42 -26.08 4.59
C ALA A 34 19.37 -26.40 5.68
N ILE A 35 18.46 -27.33 5.37
CA ILE A 35 17.39 -27.77 6.29
C ILE A 35 18.07 -28.73 7.25
N ASP A 36 18.95 -28.20 8.10
CA ASP A 36 19.52 -28.90 9.26
C ASP A 36 19.78 -27.95 10.43
N THR A 37 19.56 -26.64 10.27
CA THR A 37 19.29 -25.76 11.41
C THR A 37 17.78 -25.64 11.58
N PRO A 38 17.22 -25.93 12.77
CA PRO A 38 15.88 -25.46 13.11
C PRO A 38 15.91 -23.96 12.84
N ALA A 39 15.21 -23.52 11.80
CA ALA A 39 14.93 -22.12 11.65
C ALA A 39 14.03 -21.80 12.84
N GLU A 40 14.62 -21.31 13.92
CA GLU A 40 13.91 -20.64 14.99
C GLU A 40 13.01 -19.63 14.27
N GLU A 41 11.71 -19.93 14.18
CA GLU A 41 10.73 -19.02 13.64
C GLU A 41 10.75 -17.82 14.58
N LYS A 42 11.58 -16.84 14.22
CA LYS A 42 11.79 -15.66 15.03
C LYS A 42 10.56 -14.80 14.81
N ILE A 43 9.47 -15.16 15.50
CA ILE A 43 8.24 -14.39 15.53
C ILE A 43 8.68 -12.96 15.83
N PRO A 44 8.39 -11.99 14.96
CA PRO A 44 8.78 -10.62 15.21
C PRO A 44 8.26 -10.23 16.60
N VAL A 45 9.16 -9.80 17.48
CA VAL A 45 8.84 -9.40 18.86
C VAL A 45 7.81 -8.27 18.87
N TYR A 46 7.69 -7.55 17.76
CA TYR A 46 6.68 -6.52 17.54
C TYR A 46 5.40 -7.13 16.96
N GLN A 47 4.36 -7.24 17.81
CA GLN A 47 3.00 -7.48 17.33
C GLN A 47 2.51 -6.19 16.65
N LEU A 48 2.21 -6.30 15.35
CA LEU A 48 1.52 -5.23 14.63
C LEU A 48 0.05 -5.22 15.09
N ALA A 49 -0.47 -4.06 15.43
CA ALA A 49 -1.91 -3.93 15.67
C ALA A 49 -2.65 -4.29 14.37
N ASP A 50 -3.54 -5.26 14.46
CA ASP A 50 -4.34 -5.71 13.33
C ASP A 50 -5.58 -4.81 13.15
N TYR A 51 -5.39 -3.68 12.47
CA TYR A 51 -6.50 -2.82 12.08
C TYR A 51 -7.28 -3.37 10.88
N LEU A 52 -6.74 -4.34 10.14
CA LEU A 52 -7.42 -4.90 8.97
C LEU A 52 -8.68 -5.68 9.37
N SER A 53 -8.64 -6.40 10.49
CA SER A 53 -9.79 -7.10 11.06
C SER A 53 -10.74 -6.22 11.87
N THR A 54 -10.40 -4.94 12.09
CA THR A 54 -11.30 -4.00 12.77
C THR A 54 -12.49 -3.66 11.88
N GLU A 55 -13.71 -3.77 12.40
CA GLU A 55 -14.93 -3.36 11.72
C GLU A 55 -14.96 -1.85 11.45
N CYS A 56 -15.52 -1.43 10.32
CA CYS A 56 -15.54 -0.01 9.95
C CYS A 56 -16.44 0.86 10.83
N SER A 57 -17.38 0.26 11.57
CA SER A 57 -18.11 0.97 12.63
C SER A 57 -17.22 1.37 13.80
N ASP A 58 -16.17 0.60 14.06
CA ASP A 58 -15.40 0.65 15.30
C ASP A 58 -14.11 1.44 15.14
N ILE A 59 -13.59 1.56 13.90
CA ILE A 59 -12.33 2.27 13.60
C ILE A 59 -12.32 3.71 14.16
N TRP A 60 -13.47 4.37 14.16
CA TRP A 60 -13.60 5.76 14.60
C TRP A 60 -13.54 5.95 16.12
N ALA A 61 -13.81 4.88 16.90
CA ALA A 61 -13.71 4.88 18.35
C ALA A 61 -12.27 4.67 18.83
N LEU A 62 -11.38 4.19 17.96
CA LEU A 62 -9.97 3.99 18.29
C LEU A 62 -9.24 5.35 18.31
N GLN A 63 -8.56 5.62 19.42
CA GLN A 63 -7.87 6.88 19.67
C GLN A 63 -6.64 6.67 20.57
N GLY A 64 -5.82 7.71 20.69
CA GLY A 64 -4.65 7.71 21.55
C GLY A 64 -3.36 7.32 20.83
N LYS A 65 -2.23 7.54 21.52
CA LYS A 65 -0.89 7.51 20.93
C LYS A 65 -0.59 6.21 20.18
N SER A 66 -0.85 5.05 20.77
CA SER A 66 -0.56 3.75 20.13
C SER A 66 -1.31 3.52 18.82
N THR A 67 -2.49 4.13 18.68
CA THR A 67 -3.34 4.06 17.49
C THR A 67 -2.91 5.10 16.45
N GLU A 68 -2.81 6.35 16.86
CA GLU A 68 -2.62 7.48 15.95
C GLU A 68 -1.16 7.62 15.48
N THR A 69 -0.19 7.00 16.15
CA THR A 69 1.18 6.86 15.63
C THR A 69 1.36 5.63 14.73
N ASN A 70 0.33 4.80 14.56
CA ASN A 70 0.40 3.60 13.73
C ASN A 70 -0.16 3.90 12.32
N PRO A 71 0.64 3.76 11.25
CA PRO A 71 0.17 4.04 9.89
C PRO A 71 -0.96 3.11 9.42
N LEU A 72 -1.06 1.89 9.96
CA LEU A 72 -2.11 0.94 9.59
C LEU A 72 -3.50 1.40 10.05
N TYR A 73 -3.57 2.15 11.15
CA TYR A 73 -4.82 2.79 11.60
C TYR A 73 -5.33 3.77 10.54
N TRP A 74 -4.46 4.65 10.05
CA TRP A 74 -4.82 5.67 9.07
C TRP A 74 -5.23 5.05 7.73
N LEU A 75 -4.55 4.00 7.27
CA LEU A 75 -4.94 3.27 6.07
C LEU A 75 -6.32 2.64 6.22
N ARG A 76 -6.59 2.00 7.37
CA ARG A 76 -7.90 1.41 7.64
C ARG A 76 -8.99 2.48 7.72
N ALA A 77 -8.71 3.62 8.35
CA ALA A 77 -9.65 4.74 8.43
C ALA A 77 -10.04 5.27 7.03
N MET A 78 -9.08 5.35 6.09
CA MET A 78 -9.36 5.73 4.71
C MET A 78 -10.26 4.70 3.99
N ASP A 79 -9.91 3.40 4.05
CA ASP A 79 -10.76 2.34 3.45
C ASP A 79 -12.17 2.32 4.04
N CYS A 80 -12.30 2.57 5.34
CA CYS A 80 -13.60 2.61 6.00
C CYS A 80 -14.40 3.86 5.69
N ALA A 81 -13.76 5.00 5.45
CA ALA A 81 -14.45 6.23 5.04
C ALA A 81 -15.07 6.10 3.65
N ASP A 82 -14.40 5.45 2.71
CA ASP A 82 -14.88 5.21 1.34
C ASP A 82 -16.15 4.34 1.28
N ARG A 83 -16.47 3.63 2.38
CA ARG A 83 -17.69 2.80 2.51
C ARG A 83 -18.90 3.59 3.04
N LEU A 84 -18.71 4.81 3.54
CA LEU A 84 -19.79 5.60 4.12
C LEU A 84 -20.56 6.37 3.07
N MET A 85 -21.88 6.46 3.23
CA MET A 85 -22.67 7.41 2.45
C MET A 85 -22.26 8.85 2.80
N PRO A 86 -22.33 9.82 1.86
CA PRO A 86 -21.92 11.19 2.11
C PRO A 86 -22.57 11.84 3.35
N ALA A 87 -23.85 11.52 3.62
CA ALA A 87 -24.55 12.03 4.81
C ALA A 87 -23.99 11.46 6.11
N GLN A 88 -23.68 10.15 6.14
CA GLN A 88 -23.06 9.48 7.28
C GLN A 88 -21.65 10.00 7.52
N SER A 89 -20.88 10.16 6.45
CA SER A 89 -19.53 10.70 6.55
C SER A 89 -19.52 12.12 7.14
N ARG A 90 -20.42 13.01 6.68
CA ARG A 90 -20.57 14.34 7.30
C ARG A 90 -20.99 14.27 8.77
N GLN A 91 -21.83 13.32 9.14
CA GLN A 91 -22.23 13.13 10.53
C GLN A 91 -21.05 12.69 11.40
N GLN A 92 -20.27 11.72 10.93
CA GLN A 92 -19.08 11.25 11.61
C GLN A 92 -18.03 12.37 11.71
N ALA A 93 -17.83 13.13 10.64
CA ALA A 93 -16.87 14.24 10.56
C ALA A 93 -17.15 15.36 11.57
N ARG A 94 -18.42 15.57 11.95
CA ARG A 94 -18.83 16.56 12.96
C ARG A 94 -18.41 16.17 14.38
N GLN A 95 -17.99 14.93 14.62
CA GLN A 95 -17.48 14.51 15.93
C GLN A 95 -16.05 15.02 16.19
N TYR A 96 -15.37 15.55 15.18
CA TYR A 96 -13.97 15.96 15.23
C TYR A 96 -13.84 17.48 15.04
N ASP A 97 -13.75 18.23 16.14
CA ASP A 97 -13.71 19.71 16.18
C ASP A 97 -12.69 20.26 17.20
N ASP A 98 -11.90 19.42 17.86
CA ASP A 98 -11.04 19.87 18.97
C ASP A 98 -9.74 20.58 18.55
N GLY A 99 -9.51 20.75 17.24
CA GLY A 99 -8.34 21.45 16.71
C GLY A 99 -7.02 20.66 16.76
N SER A 100 -7.02 19.39 17.14
CA SER A 100 -5.81 18.55 17.03
C SER A 100 -5.51 18.17 15.57
N TRP A 101 -4.23 17.92 15.26
CA TRP A 101 -3.84 17.44 13.93
C TRP A 101 -4.55 16.12 13.60
N GLN A 102 -4.61 15.20 14.56
CA GLN A 102 -5.21 13.87 14.38
C GLN A 102 -6.70 13.97 14.05
N ASN A 103 -7.47 14.77 14.80
CA ASN A 103 -8.90 14.90 14.55
C ASN A 103 -9.20 15.72 13.29
N THR A 104 -8.39 16.73 12.99
CA THR A 104 -8.50 17.46 11.71
C THR A 104 -8.23 16.53 10.53
N PHE A 105 -7.26 15.61 10.66
CA PHE A 105 -6.97 14.62 9.63
C PHE A 105 -8.07 13.55 9.51
N LYS A 106 -8.64 13.05 10.62
CA LYS A 106 -9.84 12.18 10.60
C LYS A 106 -11.02 12.85 9.91
N GLN A 107 -11.27 14.13 10.20
CA GLN A 107 -12.27 14.94 9.51
C GLN A 107 -11.95 15.05 8.00
N GLY A 108 -10.68 15.25 7.65
CA GLY A 108 -10.12 15.16 6.30
C GLY A 108 -10.55 13.92 5.54
N ILE A 109 -10.23 12.77 6.12
CA ILE A 109 -10.49 11.44 5.56
C ILE A 109 -11.99 11.25 5.31
N LEU A 110 -12.83 11.56 6.30
CA LEU A 110 -14.28 11.42 6.17
C LEU A 110 -14.81 12.33 5.05
N LEU A 111 -14.44 13.60 5.05
CA LEU A 111 -14.98 14.57 4.11
C LEU A 111 -14.49 14.40 2.67
N ALA A 112 -13.49 13.55 2.40
CA ALA A 112 -12.90 13.35 1.08
C ALA A 112 -13.94 12.98 0.01
N ASP A 113 -14.84 12.04 0.31
CA ASP A 113 -15.93 11.60 -0.58
C ASP A 113 -17.33 12.11 -0.16
N ALA A 114 -17.38 12.99 0.84
CA ALA A 114 -18.65 13.48 1.41
C ALA A 114 -19.32 14.60 0.59
N LYS A 115 -19.04 14.68 -0.73
CA LYS A 115 -19.56 15.70 -1.66
C LYS A 115 -19.35 17.14 -1.17
N ILE A 116 -18.20 17.45 -0.56
CA ILE A 116 -17.89 18.80 -0.07
C ILE A 116 -17.63 19.78 -1.22
N THR A 117 -17.87 21.05 -0.95
CA THR A 117 -17.56 22.15 -1.86
C THR A 117 -16.04 22.38 -1.96
N PRO A 118 -15.56 23.02 -3.04
CA PRO A 118 -14.16 23.42 -3.14
C PRO A 118 -13.71 24.36 -2.00
N TYR A 119 -14.62 25.18 -1.46
CA TYR A 119 -14.32 26.07 -0.34
C TYR A 119 -14.06 25.27 0.95
N GLU A 120 -14.96 24.35 1.31
CA GLU A 120 -14.79 23.47 2.47
C GLU A 120 -13.48 22.66 2.39
N ARG A 121 -13.15 22.14 1.20
CA ARG A 121 -11.89 21.41 0.99
C ARG A 121 -10.67 22.28 1.29
N ARG A 122 -10.65 23.54 0.81
CA ARG A 122 -9.54 24.46 1.06
C ARG A 122 -9.41 24.80 2.54
N GLN A 123 -10.52 25.04 3.24
CA GLN A 123 -10.49 25.31 4.68
C GLN A 123 -9.92 24.14 5.47
N LEU A 124 -10.30 22.90 5.10
CA LEU A 124 -9.81 21.71 5.76
C LEU A 124 -8.30 21.51 5.54
N VAL A 125 -7.82 21.63 4.30
CA VAL A 125 -6.38 21.57 3.99
C VAL A 125 -5.60 22.65 4.72
N ALA A 126 -6.10 23.89 4.74
CA ALA A 126 -5.45 24.99 5.45
C ALA A 126 -5.34 24.73 6.98
N ARG A 127 -6.35 24.10 7.58
CA ARG A 127 -6.31 23.73 9.00
C ARG A 127 -5.30 22.62 9.27
N ILE A 128 -5.20 21.60 8.41
CA ILE A 128 -4.19 20.54 8.55
C ILE A 128 -2.78 21.13 8.44
N ASP A 129 -2.56 22.02 7.46
CA ASP A 129 -1.28 22.70 7.25
C ASP A 129 -0.86 23.51 8.48
N ALA A 130 -1.78 24.31 9.05
CA ALA A 130 -1.53 25.09 10.26
C ALA A 130 -1.17 24.24 11.49
N LEU A 131 -1.54 22.95 11.51
CA LEU A 131 -1.29 22.01 12.60
C LEU A 131 -0.06 21.11 12.35
N SER A 132 0.62 21.25 11.22
CA SER A 132 1.73 20.39 10.80
C SER A 132 3.11 20.96 11.16
N THR A 133 3.17 21.92 12.09
CA THR A 133 4.39 22.62 12.54
C THR A 133 5.24 21.82 13.51
#